data_AF-A0A163ZFL3-F1
#
_entry.id   AF-A0A163ZFL3-F1
#
_cell.length_a   1.000
_cell.length_b   1.000
_cell.length_c   1.000
_cell.angle_alpha   90.00
_cell.angle_beta   90.00
_cell.angle_gamma   90.00
#
_symmetry.space_group_name_H-M   'P 1'
#
loop_
_entity.id
_entity.type
_entity.pdbx_description
1 polymer ?
#
loop_
_entity_poly.entity_id
_entity_poly.type
_entity_poly.pdbx_seq_one_letter_code
_entity_poly.pdbx_strand_id
1 'polypeptide(L)'
;MHVSRKLLALSCAAVLITPEAAAAPFNSATLRRIIDGREVFIDRRQASVNETADRGQELSTGSSRAEVLFDRRALGFLGKNSLIRLGEDCFRLDRGQVLVNGPQNTCLGSKVLGIRGTTYVLSVQDNGTYELAVLSGEASVGDAVHESKTEDSQDILSMYPTLNPVIGFGSSAWGGNASGETLGEAAGLILGDASFFMPLSQSLGSNLLYSYTTASSNFDAAWGASTELGYKWFNPDNRSISSVLMGYDGWDSAGCFQSQLALGGLWQKGRWQFGVNGGIPLDQCVNNLGYAIGQIGIPIADVGDQSITLSLSPYVLYGIGESFGGGRIGVNVPIGNQVMLSTYGQYDNLLDTVIGGQISYRFATKGGFVDDPNLQRPSASSPMPWQAREFNTGSPMQIAMGPKRESSPPQAAEKVQISEMTNLIGNTDTLVQLKAGEEATFSPEGVLLNQKMMSKDRFSQLIIETMSGQNLLPESHAINLVYKKLYGVPDVTLLSILGSDWLIAARTPYPRLRGANNLVVPNNKLPKTEKTYVCSTSGNYRKYYQTGNSMGVSNIADATRFQTTSNTGSCSGKLAGSSGQDATSPEFI
;
A
#
# COMPACT_ATOMS: atom_id res chain seq x y z
N MET A 1 -57.24 -8.63 -69.22
CA MET A 1 -56.91 -8.16 -67.85
C MET A 1 -55.57 -7.46 -67.92
N HIS A 2 -55.61 -6.13 -67.88
CA HIS A 2 -54.47 -5.23 -68.02
C HIS A 2 -54.38 -4.34 -66.78
N VAL A 3 -53.23 -3.68 -66.67
CA VAL A 3 -52.95 -2.45 -65.89
C VAL A 3 -52.34 -2.71 -64.51
N SER A 4 -51.26 -2.06 -64.05
CA SER A 4 -50.12 -1.33 -64.63
C SER A 4 -49.21 -0.91 -63.46
N ARG A 5 -47.91 -0.76 -63.76
CA ARG A 5 -46.94 0.08 -63.04
C ARG A 5 -47.52 1.43 -62.63
N LYS A 6 -47.13 2.00 -61.48
CA LYS A 6 -46.63 3.39 -61.35
C LYS A 6 -45.74 3.57 -60.11
N LEU A 7 -44.52 4.02 -60.37
CA LEU A 7 -43.68 4.77 -59.44
C LEU A 7 -44.37 6.10 -59.08
N LEU A 8 -44.17 6.57 -57.85
CA LEU A 8 -44.05 8.00 -57.56
C LEU A 8 -43.12 8.18 -56.36
N ALA A 9 -41.95 8.75 -56.65
CA ALA A 9 -41.00 9.23 -55.68
C ALA A 9 -41.52 10.53 -55.06
N LEU A 10 -41.54 10.61 -53.73
CA LEU A 10 -41.56 11.87 -53.00
C LEU A 10 -40.22 12.03 -52.27
N SER A 11 -39.39 12.90 -52.81
CA SER A 11 -38.21 13.46 -52.16
C SER A 11 -38.65 14.52 -51.15
N CYS A 12 -38.60 14.20 -49.86
CA CYS A 12 -38.62 15.20 -48.79
C CYS A 12 -37.16 15.50 -48.40
N ALA A 13 -36.65 16.64 -48.85
CA ALA A 13 -35.43 17.23 -48.31
C ALA A 13 -35.74 17.80 -46.92
N ALA A 14 -35.54 17.00 -45.88
CA ALA A 14 -35.49 17.50 -44.52
C ALA A 14 -34.09 18.09 -44.29
N VAL A 15 -34.01 19.42 -44.24
CA VAL A 15 -32.84 20.14 -43.73
C VAL A 15 -32.69 19.77 -42.25
N LEU A 16 -31.79 18.82 -41.97
CA LEU A 16 -31.32 18.56 -40.61
C LEU A 16 -30.45 19.75 -40.21
N ILE A 17 -31.07 20.75 -39.59
CA ILE A 17 -30.34 21.71 -38.76
C ILE A 17 -29.83 20.91 -37.58
N THR A 18 -28.57 20.47 -37.64
CA THR A 18 -27.88 19.95 -36.48
C THR A 18 -27.84 21.10 -35.46
N PRO A 19 -28.37 20.93 -34.24
CA PRO A 19 -28.04 21.89 -33.19
C PRO A 19 -26.52 21.88 -33.04
N GLU A 20 -25.90 23.04 -33.12
CA GLU A 20 -24.53 23.24 -32.68
C GLU A 20 -24.46 22.78 -31.22
N ALA A 21 -23.89 21.61 -31.00
CA ALA A 21 -23.51 21.16 -29.68
C ALA A 21 -22.34 22.02 -29.24
N ALA A 22 -22.67 23.16 -28.61
CA ALA A 22 -21.75 23.89 -27.75
C ALA A 22 -21.17 22.91 -26.72
N ALA A 23 -19.87 23.01 -26.47
CA ALA A 23 -19.20 22.26 -25.40
C ALA A 23 -19.99 22.47 -24.09
N ALA A 24 -20.28 21.40 -23.34
CA ALA A 24 -21.16 21.50 -22.18
C ALA A 24 -20.54 22.43 -21.12
N PRO A 25 -21.11 23.63 -20.91
CA PRO A 25 -20.67 24.56 -19.86
C PRO A 25 -20.70 23.87 -18.52
N PHE A 26 -19.69 24.12 -17.68
CA PHE A 26 -19.67 23.53 -16.35
C PHE A 26 -20.69 24.23 -15.47
N ASN A 27 -21.70 23.50 -15.01
CA ASN A 27 -22.91 24.09 -14.42
C ASN A 27 -22.91 24.07 -12.91
N SER A 28 -22.10 23.21 -12.29
CA SER A 28 -22.22 22.96 -10.86
C SER A 28 -20.88 22.68 -10.18
N ALA A 29 -20.78 23.12 -8.93
CA ALA A 29 -19.67 22.83 -8.03
C ALA A 29 -20.20 22.25 -6.73
N THR A 30 -19.94 20.96 -6.48
CA THR A 30 -20.37 20.29 -5.25
C THR A 30 -19.28 20.39 -4.18
N LEU A 31 -19.64 20.88 -2.99
CA LEU A 31 -18.74 20.91 -1.83
C LEU A 31 -18.47 19.49 -1.33
N ARG A 32 -17.19 19.14 -1.23
CA ARG A 32 -16.72 17.80 -0.83
C ARG A 32 -16.18 17.78 0.58
N ARG A 33 -15.55 18.88 0.99
CA ARG A 33 -14.88 19.02 2.29
C ARG A 33 -14.83 20.49 2.69
N ILE A 34 -14.93 20.75 3.98
CA ILE A 34 -14.68 22.06 4.58
C ILE A 34 -13.63 21.87 5.68
N ILE A 35 -12.61 22.72 5.71
CA ILE A 35 -11.45 22.63 6.60
C ILE A 35 -11.25 23.96 7.34
N ASP A 36 -10.63 23.90 8.51
CA ASP A 36 -10.28 25.05 9.36
C ASP A 36 -11.47 25.86 9.90
N GLY A 37 -12.71 25.35 9.78
CA GLY A 37 -13.91 25.98 10.32
C GLY A 37 -15.19 25.58 9.61
N ARG A 38 -16.12 26.54 9.50
CA ARG A 38 -17.41 26.38 8.81
C ARG A 38 -17.74 27.56 7.89
N GLU A 39 -16.78 28.44 7.64
CA GLU A 39 -16.95 29.68 6.89
C GLU A 39 -16.82 29.42 5.39
N VAL A 40 -17.79 28.71 4.85
CA VAL A 40 -17.96 28.47 3.41
C VAL A 40 -19.39 28.83 3.06
N PHE A 41 -19.57 29.60 1.99
CA PHE A 41 -20.84 30.20 1.65
C PHE A 41 -21.14 30.03 0.17
N ILE A 42 -22.40 29.72 -0.16
CA ILE A 42 -22.96 29.78 -1.51
C ILE A 42 -23.95 30.94 -1.52
N ASP A 43 -23.75 31.95 -2.36
CA ASP A 43 -24.54 33.20 -2.39
C ASP A 43 -24.73 33.83 -1.00
N ARG A 44 -23.63 33.89 -0.22
CA ARG A 44 -23.59 34.39 1.17
C ARG A 44 -24.39 33.57 2.19
N ARG A 45 -25.00 32.46 1.79
CA ARG A 45 -25.61 31.49 2.69
C ARG A 45 -24.56 30.46 3.08
N GLN A 46 -24.42 30.20 4.38
CA GLN A 46 -23.49 29.18 4.86
C GLN A 46 -23.86 27.82 4.25
N ALA A 47 -22.87 27.17 3.65
CA ALA A 47 -23.01 25.93 2.93
C ALA A 47 -22.45 24.75 3.72
N SER A 48 -23.06 23.58 3.53
CA SER A 48 -22.62 22.32 4.13
C SER A 48 -22.02 21.37 3.09
N VAL A 49 -21.34 20.32 3.58
CA VAL A 49 -20.75 19.30 2.71
C VAL A 49 -21.85 18.60 1.89
N ASN A 50 -21.57 18.36 0.60
CA ASN A 50 -22.46 17.87 -0.44
C ASN A 50 -23.50 18.88 -0.97
N GLU A 51 -23.52 20.13 -0.49
CA GLU A 51 -24.26 21.18 -1.19
C GLU A 51 -23.59 21.52 -2.53
N THR A 52 -24.42 21.92 -3.49
CA THR A 52 -23.99 22.24 -4.85
C THR A 52 -24.30 23.69 -5.14
N ALA A 53 -23.30 24.42 -5.63
CA ALA A 53 -23.46 25.75 -6.21
C ALA A 53 -23.71 25.60 -7.71
N ASP A 54 -24.78 26.20 -8.20
CA ASP A 54 -25.15 26.20 -9.61
C ASP A 54 -24.55 27.41 -10.35
N ARG A 55 -24.67 27.39 -11.68
CA ARG A 55 -24.23 28.48 -12.56
C ARG A 55 -24.74 29.84 -12.07
N GLY A 56 -23.85 30.83 -12.10
CA GLY A 56 -24.14 32.21 -11.72
C GLY A 56 -24.04 32.46 -10.21
N GLN A 57 -23.99 31.41 -9.39
CA GLN A 57 -23.81 31.55 -7.95
C GLN A 57 -22.36 31.84 -7.59
N GLU A 58 -22.20 32.51 -6.45
CA GLU A 58 -20.91 32.78 -5.82
C GLU A 58 -20.61 31.69 -4.80
N LEU A 59 -19.38 31.17 -4.81
CA LEU A 59 -18.85 30.35 -3.74
C LEU A 59 -17.71 31.11 -3.07
N SER A 60 -17.82 31.31 -1.76
CA SER A 60 -16.81 32.02 -0.98
C SER A 60 -16.38 31.29 0.29
N THR A 61 -15.14 31.53 0.68
CA THR A 61 -14.54 31.04 1.93
C THR A 61 -14.12 32.23 2.79
N GLY A 62 -14.27 32.11 4.11
CA GLY A 62 -13.72 33.04 5.09
C GLY A 62 -12.36 32.56 5.62
N SER A 63 -12.26 32.35 6.92
CA SER A 63 -11.10 31.73 7.56
C SER A 63 -10.95 30.22 7.26
N SER A 64 -11.96 29.61 6.66
CA SER A 64 -12.00 28.20 6.26
C SER A 64 -11.44 27.97 4.86
N ARG A 65 -11.15 26.71 4.54
CA ARG A 65 -10.80 26.22 3.19
C ARG A 65 -11.85 25.21 2.74
N ALA A 66 -12.00 25.02 1.43
CA ALA A 66 -13.00 24.11 0.88
C ALA A 66 -12.44 23.25 -0.25
N GLU A 67 -12.93 22.02 -0.36
CA GLU A 67 -12.78 21.17 -1.54
C GLU A 67 -14.08 21.19 -2.32
N VAL A 68 -14.00 21.37 -3.64
CA VAL A 68 -15.13 21.37 -4.56
C VAL A 68 -14.88 20.43 -5.72
N LEU A 69 -15.97 19.83 -6.21
CA LEU A 69 -15.99 18.97 -7.39
C LEU A 69 -16.81 19.67 -8.49
N PHE A 70 -16.16 20.03 -9.59
CA PHE A 70 -16.78 20.71 -10.74
C PHE A 70 -17.28 19.67 -11.75
N ASP A 71 -18.59 19.46 -11.80
CA ASP A 71 -19.30 18.46 -12.64
C ASP A 71 -18.58 17.11 -12.80
N ARG A 72 -17.86 16.66 -11.77
CA ARG A 72 -17.01 15.45 -11.80
C ARG A 72 -15.89 15.44 -12.85
N ARG A 73 -15.54 16.57 -13.46
CA ARG A 73 -14.40 16.64 -14.41
C ARG A 73 -13.19 17.37 -13.83
N ALA A 74 -13.35 18.14 -12.75
CA ALA A 74 -12.22 18.75 -12.04
C ALA A 74 -12.46 18.85 -10.54
N LEU A 75 -11.37 18.93 -9.77
CA LEU A 75 -11.34 19.23 -8.35
C LEU A 75 -10.75 20.61 -8.10
N GLY A 76 -11.33 21.36 -7.18
CA GLY A 76 -10.83 22.64 -6.72
C GLY A 76 -10.60 22.66 -5.22
N PHE A 77 -9.44 23.16 -4.78
CA PHE A 77 -9.19 23.48 -3.37
C PHE A 77 -9.18 25.00 -3.22
N LEU A 78 -10.23 25.56 -2.63
CA LEU A 78 -10.30 26.97 -2.31
C LEU A 78 -9.52 27.25 -1.02
N GLY A 79 -8.63 28.24 -1.10
CA GLY A 79 -7.89 28.79 0.03
C GLY A 79 -8.79 29.60 0.97
N LYS A 80 -8.17 30.30 1.92
CA LYS A 80 -8.89 31.22 2.82
C LYS A 80 -9.25 32.50 2.06
N ASN A 81 -10.31 33.17 2.49
CA ASN A 81 -10.78 34.45 1.94
C ASN A 81 -10.94 34.44 0.41
N SER A 82 -11.31 33.30 -0.15
CA SER A 82 -11.38 33.07 -1.58
C SER A 82 -12.81 33.23 -2.07
N LEU A 83 -12.97 33.80 -3.26
CA LEU A 83 -14.28 34.03 -3.88
C LEU A 83 -14.20 33.62 -5.35
N ILE A 84 -15.01 32.63 -5.71
CA ILE A 84 -15.19 32.23 -7.11
C ILE A 84 -16.62 32.48 -7.56
N ARG A 85 -16.78 32.78 -8.85
CA ARG A 85 -18.08 32.85 -9.52
C ARG A 85 -18.11 31.85 -10.65
N LEU A 86 -19.17 31.04 -10.68
CA LEU A 86 -19.38 30.05 -11.73
C LEU A 86 -19.97 30.73 -12.97
N GLY A 87 -19.23 30.76 -14.08
CA GLY A 87 -19.66 31.30 -15.37
C GLY A 87 -20.10 30.21 -16.34
N GLU A 88 -20.48 30.61 -17.57
CA GLU A 88 -20.88 29.66 -18.61
C GLU A 88 -19.68 28.88 -19.14
N ASP A 89 -18.62 29.56 -19.58
CA ASP A 89 -17.48 28.89 -20.24
C ASP A 89 -16.27 28.65 -19.31
N CYS A 90 -16.23 29.34 -18.18
CA CYS A 90 -15.11 29.34 -17.23
C CYS A 90 -15.61 29.78 -15.85
N PHE A 91 -14.89 29.40 -14.79
CA PHE A 91 -15.07 30.08 -13.51
C PHE A 91 -14.11 31.28 -13.43
N ARG A 92 -14.47 32.27 -12.61
CA ARG A 92 -13.64 33.44 -12.33
C ARG A 92 -13.28 33.49 -10.85
N LEU A 93 -11.99 33.67 -10.55
CA LEU A 93 -11.51 33.93 -9.21
C LEU A 93 -11.50 35.44 -8.99
N ASP A 94 -12.37 35.94 -8.12
CA ASP A 94 -12.49 37.38 -7.82
C ASP A 94 -11.53 37.80 -6.69
N ARG A 95 -11.17 36.87 -5.80
CA ARG A 95 -10.24 37.10 -4.68
C ARG A 95 -9.67 35.78 -4.16
N GLY A 96 -8.46 35.83 -3.60
CA GLY A 96 -7.88 34.74 -2.82
C GLY A 96 -7.08 33.77 -3.69
N GLN A 97 -7.17 32.48 -3.40
CA GLN A 97 -6.39 31.44 -4.05
C GLN A 97 -7.22 30.18 -4.27
N VAL A 98 -7.02 29.53 -5.41
CA VAL A 98 -7.60 28.22 -5.72
C VAL A 98 -6.53 27.33 -6.37
N LEU A 99 -6.42 26.09 -5.88
CA LEU A 99 -5.74 25.03 -6.62
C LEU A 99 -6.79 24.28 -7.42
N VAL A 100 -6.50 23.98 -8.68
CA VAL A 100 -7.39 23.23 -9.56
C VAL A 100 -6.66 22.05 -10.16
N ASN A 101 -7.31 20.89 -10.15
CA ASN A 101 -6.85 19.65 -10.76
C ASN A 101 -7.89 19.17 -11.78
N GLY A 102 -7.49 19.05 -13.05
CA GLY A 102 -8.35 18.61 -14.16
C GLY A 102 -8.56 19.69 -15.23
N PRO A 103 -9.22 19.35 -16.36
CA PRO A 103 -9.43 20.21 -17.52
C PRO A 103 -10.52 21.28 -17.27
N GLN A 104 -10.27 22.18 -16.32
CA GLN A 104 -11.21 23.24 -15.95
C GLN A 104 -10.73 24.61 -16.45
N ASN A 105 -11.42 25.14 -17.46
CA ASN A 105 -11.12 26.48 -17.95
C ASN A 105 -11.37 27.54 -16.87
N THR A 106 -10.40 28.44 -16.73
CA THR A 106 -10.47 29.60 -15.81
C THR A 106 -10.33 30.89 -16.59
N CYS A 107 -11.16 31.88 -16.28
CA CYS A 107 -11.05 33.19 -16.91
C CYS A 107 -10.08 34.09 -16.15
N LEU A 108 -9.10 34.64 -16.88
CA LEU A 108 -8.11 35.61 -16.42
C LEU A 108 -8.37 36.93 -17.17
N GLY A 109 -9.25 37.76 -16.61
CA GLY A 109 -9.71 38.97 -17.31
C GLY A 109 -10.48 38.63 -18.60
N SER A 110 -9.93 39.01 -19.76
CA SER A 110 -10.48 38.66 -21.07
C SER A 110 -9.89 37.39 -21.69
N LYS A 111 -8.86 36.79 -21.07
CA LYS A 111 -8.20 35.56 -21.55
C LYS A 111 -8.77 34.32 -20.87
N VAL A 112 -8.66 33.19 -21.55
CA VAL A 112 -9.01 31.87 -21.01
C VAL A 112 -7.72 31.08 -20.76
N LEU A 113 -7.61 30.53 -19.56
CA LEU A 113 -6.64 29.50 -19.21
C LEU A 113 -7.20 28.15 -19.67
N GLY A 114 -6.65 27.61 -20.75
CA GLY A 114 -6.89 26.25 -21.24
C GLY A 114 -5.87 25.27 -20.68
N ILE A 115 -6.34 24.10 -20.26
CA ILE A 115 -5.58 23.14 -19.44
C ILE A 115 -5.61 21.75 -20.06
N ARG A 116 -4.43 21.17 -20.27
CA ARG A 116 -4.28 19.76 -20.66
C ARG A 116 -3.78 18.95 -19.48
N GLY A 117 -4.70 18.34 -18.73
CA GLY A 117 -4.37 17.40 -17.63
C GLY A 117 -3.39 18.00 -16.61
N THR A 118 -3.75 19.15 -16.03
CA THR A 118 -2.85 19.88 -15.11
C THR A 118 -3.40 20.04 -13.72
N THR A 119 -2.46 20.21 -12.80
CA THR A 119 -2.68 20.80 -11.49
C THR A 119 -1.97 22.15 -11.42
N TYR A 120 -2.73 23.22 -11.20
CA TYR A 120 -2.20 24.58 -11.05
C TYR A 120 -2.81 25.28 -9.86
N VAL A 121 -2.13 26.31 -9.39
CA VAL A 121 -2.60 27.24 -8.37
C VAL A 121 -2.76 28.60 -8.99
N LEU A 122 -3.95 29.17 -8.85
CA LEU A 122 -4.26 30.53 -9.25
C LEU A 122 -4.51 31.38 -8.01
N SER A 123 -3.83 32.51 -7.90
CA SER A 123 -4.03 33.51 -6.84
C SER A 123 -4.35 34.88 -7.45
N VAL A 124 -5.18 35.66 -6.78
CA VAL A 124 -5.42 37.08 -7.10
C VAL A 124 -4.82 37.94 -5.99
N GLN A 125 -3.90 38.83 -6.37
CA GLN A 125 -3.33 39.82 -5.46
C GLN A 125 -4.27 41.03 -5.29
N ASP A 126 -4.03 41.84 -4.24
CA ASP A 126 -4.84 43.03 -3.92
C ASP A 126 -4.88 44.08 -5.04
N ASN A 127 -3.85 44.12 -5.90
CA ASN A 127 -3.78 45.00 -7.07
C ASN A 127 -4.54 44.46 -8.29
N GLY A 128 -5.24 43.33 -8.16
CA GLY A 128 -5.97 42.66 -9.23
C GLY A 128 -5.10 41.84 -10.19
N THR A 129 -3.80 41.70 -9.93
CA THR A 129 -2.93 40.85 -10.74
C THR A 129 -3.13 39.38 -10.39
N TYR A 130 -3.02 38.53 -11.40
CA TYR A 130 -3.14 37.08 -11.25
C TYR A 130 -1.75 36.45 -11.15
N GLU A 131 -1.55 35.56 -10.19
CA GLU A 131 -0.40 34.67 -10.14
C GLU A 131 -0.84 33.25 -10.48
N LEU A 132 -0.24 32.67 -11.51
CA LEU A 132 -0.48 31.31 -11.95
C LEU A 132 0.78 30.47 -11.75
N ALA A 133 0.68 29.39 -10.98
CA ALA A 133 1.77 28.44 -10.76
C ALA A 133 1.35 27.04 -11.18
N VAL A 134 2.13 26.38 -12.04
CA VAL A 134 1.82 25.03 -12.54
C VAL A 134 2.60 23.99 -11.73
N LEU A 135 1.90 23.09 -11.03
CA LEU A 135 2.51 22.04 -10.21
C LEU A 135 2.75 20.75 -11.01
N SER A 136 1.86 20.45 -11.97
CA SER A 136 1.93 19.27 -12.84
C SER A 136 1.25 19.56 -14.18
N GLY A 137 1.78 18.97 -15.27
CA GLY A 137 1.26 19.14 -16.64
C GLY A 137 1.69 20.44 -17.34
N GLU A 138 0.90 20.89 -18.31
CA GLU A 138 1.13 22.11 -19.11
C GLU A 138 -0.14 22.97 -19.23
N ALA A 139 -0.01 24.27 -18.95
CA ALA A 139 -1.12 25.22 -18.99
C ALA A 139 -0.92 26.25 -20.11
N SER A 140 -2.01 26.69 -20.74
CA SER A 140 -1.96 27.67 -21.83
C SER A 140 -2.93 28.82 -21.61
N VAL A 141 -2.48 30.07 -21.78
CA VAL A 141 -3.30 31.27 -21.62
C VAL A 141 -3.40 31.99 -22.96
N GLY A 142 -4.62 32.24 -23.44
CA GLY A 142 -4.85 32.90 -24.73
C GLY A 142 -6.27 33.43 -24.90
N ASP A 143 -6.53 34.06 -26.04
CA ASP A 143 -7.90 34.40 -26.46
C ASP A 143 -8.63 33.12 -26.85
N ALA A 144 -9.82 32.91 -26.29
CA ALA A 144 -10.74 31.79 -26.52
C ALA A 144 -10.05 30.53 -27.10
N VAL A 145 -9.52 29.68 -26.22
CA VAL A 145 -8.83 28.46 -26.63
C VAL A 145 -9.79 27.59 -27.45
N HIS A 146 -9.59 27.55 -28.77
CA HIS A 146 -10.13 26.48 -29.61
C HIS A 146 -9.42 25.18 -29.21
N GLU A 147 -9.96 24.47 -28.22
CA GLU A 147 -9.51 23.10 -28.00
C GLU A 147 -9.99 22.23 -29.16
N SER A 148 -9.01 21.65 -29.86
CA SER A 148 -9.18 20.52 -30.73
C SER A 148 -9.91 19.39 -29.98
N LYS A 149 -11.13 19.06 -30.44
CA LYS A 149 -11.93 17.89 -30.03
C LYS A 149 -11.08 16.62 -29.96
N THR A 150 -10.60 16.25 -28.78
CA THR A 150 -10.24 14.88 -28.34
C THR A 150 -9.70 15.07 -26.92
N GLU A 151 -10.35 14.63 -25.85
CA GLU A 151 -10.69 13.26 -25.50
C GLU A 151 -12.00 13.21 -24.68
N ASP A 152 -12.62 12.04 -24.68
CA ASP A 152 -13.78 11.67 -23.86
C ASP A 152 -13.70 12.29 -22.45
N SER A 153 -14.75 12.97 -21.99
CA SER A 153 -14.77 13.67 -20.70
C SER A 153 -14.65 12.67 -19.56
N GLN A 154 -13.42 12.28 -19.23
CA GLN A 154 -13.13 11.33 -18.16
C GLN A 154 -13.50 11.95 -16.82
N ASP A 155 -14.17 11.15 -16.00
CA ASP A 155 -14.49 11.52 -14.62
C ASP A 155 -13.19 11.68 -13.83
N ILE A 156 -12.95 12.85 -13.23
CA ILE A 156 -11.75 13.14 -12.44
C ILE A 156 -11.57 12.16 -11.28
N LEU A 157 -12.66 11.60 -10.77
CA LEU A 157 -12.63 10.60 -9.71
C LEU A 157 -12.13 9.24 -10.20
N SER A 158 -12.10 8.99 -11.51
CA SER A 158 -11.49 7.81 -12.12
C SER A 158 -9.97 7.95 -12.33
N MET A 159 -9.45 9.17 -12.19
CA MET A 159 -8.02 9.46 -12.36
C MET A 159 -7.20 9.17 -11.11
N TYR A 160 -7.83 8.73 -10.01
CA TYR A 160 -7.10 8.34 -8.80
C TYR A 160 -6.20 7.13 -9.05
N PRO A 161 -4.94 7.14 -8.58
CA PRO A 161 -4.05 6.00 -8.70
C PRO A 161 -4.64 4.76 -8.01
N THR A 162 -4.49 3.60 -8.64
CA THR A 162 -4.95 2.32 -8.09
C THR A 162 -3.79 1.37 -7.87
N LEU A 163 -3.86 0.57 -6.82
CA LEU A 163 -2.87 -0.48 -6.57
C LEU A 163 -3.08 -1.68 -7.48
N ASN A 164 -1.97 -2.27 -7.95
CA ASN A 164 -1.99 -3.53 -8.67
C ASN A 164 -1.83 -4.73 -7.73
N PRO A 165 -2.32 -5.93 -8.12
CA PRO A 165 -1.97 -7.17 -7.41
C PRO A 165 -0.46 -7.38 -7.40
N VAL A 166 0.06 -7.82 -6.25
CA VAL A 166 1.49 -8.02 -6.01
C VAL A 166 1.74 -9.47 -5.64
N ILE A 167 2.74 -10.07 -6.28
CA ILE A 167 3.29 -11.36 -5.90
C ILE A 167 4.61 -11.10 -5.18
N GLY A 168 4.82 -11.79 -4.07
CA GLY A 168 6.05 -11.75 -3.32
C GLY A 168 6.64 -13.15 -3.16
N PHE A 169 7.97 -13.19 -3.10
CA PHE A 169 8.72 -14.36 -2.72
C PHE A 169 9.72 -13.96 -1.64
N GLY A 170 10.02 -14.86 -0.73
CA GLY A 170 10.99 -14.60 0.30
C GLY A 170 11.64 -15.86 0.82
N SER A 171 12.68 -15.63 1.60
CA SER A 171 13.29 -16.67 2.43
C SER A 171 13.60 -16.06 3.78
N SER A 172 13.37 -16.83 4.82
CA SER A 172 13.72 -16.48 6.18
C SER A 172 14.56 -17.57 6.82
N ALA A 173 15.49 -17.13 7.67
CA ALA A 173 16.33 -18.00 8.47
C ALA A 173 16.30 -17.49 9.91
N TRP A 174 16.28 -18.41 10.86
CA TRP A 174 16.42 -18.10 12.27
C TRP A 174 17.22 -19.17 12.98
N GLY A 175 17.84 -18.79 14.09
CA GLY A 175 18.51 -19.69 15.01
C GLY A 175 18.26 -19.26 16.45
N GLY A 176 18.16 -20.23 17.35
CA GLY A 176 18.05 -19.97 18.78
C GLY A 176 18.81 -20.98 19.63
N ASN A 177 18.80 -20.76 20.94
CA ASN A 177 19.40 -21.65 21.95
C ASN A 177 18.35 -22.40 22.80
N ALA A 178 17.07 -22.36 22.40
CA ALA A 178 15.94 -22.93 23.14
C ALA A 178 16.02 -24.45 23.38
N SER A 179 16.79 -25.18 22.56
CA SER A 179 17.01 -26.62 22.71
C SER A 179 18.04 -26.97 23.80
N GLY A 180 18.77 -25.98 24.33
CA GLY A 180 19.92 -26.20 25.23
C GLY A 180 21.25 -26.41 24.51
N GLU A 181 21.28 -26.31 23.18
CA GLU A 181 22.47 -26.41 22.35
C GLU A 181 22.96 -25.02 21.87
N THR A 182 24.18 -24.94 21.35
CA THR A 182 24.77 -23.70 20.84
C THR A 182 23.94 -23.08 19.71
N LEU A 183 23.99 -21.75 19.56
CA LEU A 183 23.35 -21.01 18.46
C LEU A 183 23.68 -21.66 17.09
N GLY A 184 22.73 -22.42 16.53
CA GLY A 184 22.91 -23.11 15.24
C GLY A 184 22.12 -24.41 15.08
N GLU A 185 21.83 -25.17 16.13
CA GLU A 185 21.12 -26.46 16.00
C GLU A 185 19.59 -26.35 16.12
N ALA A 186 19.06 -25.40 16.89
CA ALA A 186 17.67 -24.95 16.77
C ALA A 186 17.54 -23.89 15.66
N ALA A 187 18.04 -24.23 14.47
CA ALA A 187 17.94 -23.40 13.27
C ALA A 187 16.77 -23.86 12.41
N GLY A 188 15.95 -22.90 12.01
CA GLY A 188 14.91 -23.12 11.01
C GLY A 188 15.18 -22.29 9.78
N LEU A 189 14.94 -22.90 8.63
CA LEU A 189 15.07 -22.27 7.34
C LEU A 189 13.76 -22.43 6.59
N ILE A 190 13.12 -21.31 6.26
CA ILE A 190 12.03 -21.28 5.30
C ILE A 190 12.63 -20.81 3.99
N LEU A 191 12.73 -21.78 3.08
CA LEU A 191 13.32 -21.58 1.76
C LEU A 191 12.31 -21.03 0.75
N GLY A 192 11.02 -21.30 0.96
CA GLY A 192 9.94 -20.85 0.08
C GLY A 192 8.86 -20.13 0.86
N ASP A 193 8.97 -18.80 0.97
CA ASP A 193 7.84 -17.92 1.26
C ASP A 193 7.27 -17.41 -0.07
N ALA A 194 5.99 -17.62 -0.30
CA ALA A 194 5.26 -17.06 -1.41
C ALA A 194 4.09 -16.24 -0.87
N SER A 195 3.89 -15.06 -1.40
CA SER A 195 2.82 -14.16 -0.97
C SER A 195 2.06 -13.57 -2.15
N PHE A 196 0.78 -13.31 -1.93
CA PHE A 196 -0.10 -12.67 -2.90
C PHE A 196 -0.94 -11.61 -2.21
N PHE A 197 -0.78 -10.36 -2.65
CA PHE A 197 -1.54 -9.22 -2.20
C PHE A 197 -2.51 -8.79 -3.29
N MET A 198 -3.80 -8.72 -2.95
CA MET A 198 -4.87 -8.38 -3.86
C MET A 198 -5.69 -7.20 -3.30
N PRO A 199 -5.62 -6.03 -3.94
CA PRO A 199 -6.58 -4.95 -3.69
C PRO A 199 -7.97 -5.41 -4.12
N LEU A 200 -8.94 -5.40 -3.20
CA LEU A 200 -10.32 -5.81 -3.46
C LEU A 200 -11.21 -4.61 -3.78
N SER A 201 -11.01 -3.50 -3.06
CA SER A 201 -11.72 -2.25 -3.29
C SER A 201 -10.85 -1.06 -2.88
N GLN A 202 -10.87 -0.01 -3.67
CA GLN A 202 -10.15 1.24 -3.44
C GLN A 202 -11.10 2.41 -3.69
N SER A 203 -11.02 3.45 -2.86
CA SER A 203 -11.88 4.63 -3.00
C SER A 203 -11.07 5.91 -2.80
N LEU A 204 -11.13 6.79 -3.81
CA LEU A 204 -10.64 8.18 -3.79
C LEU A 204 -9.23 8.33 -3.21
N GLY A 205 -8.36 7.36 -3.53
CA GLY A 205 -6.99 7.31 -3.03
C GLY A 205 -6.83 7.35 -1.51
N SER A 206 -7.86 7.05 -0.71
CA SER A 206 -7.83 7.22 0.75
C SER A 206 -8.30 6.01 1.54
N ASN A 207 -8.96 5.04 0.90
CA ASN A 207 -9.41 3.81 1.53
C ASN A 207 -9.03 2.60 0.68
N LEU A 208 -8.69 1.50 1.35
CA LEU A 208 -8.32 0.24 0.71
C LEU A 208 -8.84 -0.94 1.52
N LEU A 209 -9.62 -1.80 0.87
CA LEU A 209 -9.87 -3.17 1.29
C LEU A 209 -8.95 -4.10 0.49
N TYR A 210 -8.22 -4.98 1.16
CA TYR A 210 -7.32 -5.92 0.51
C TYR A 210 -7.43 -7.33 1.10
N SER A 211 -7.02 -8.31 0.31
CA SER A 211 -6.70 -9.66 0.75
C SER A 211 -5.20 -9.87 0.63
N TYR A 212 -4.61 -10.56 1.60
CA TYR A 212 -3.22 -10.96 1.56
C TYR A 212 -3.08 -12.41 2.00
N THR A 213 -2.44 -13.22 1.18
CA THR A 213 -2.23 -14.64 1.45
C THR A 213 -0.75 -14.93 1.39
N THR A 214 -0.23 -15.69 2.34
CA THR A 214 1.15 -16.18 2.37
C THR A 214 1.16 -17.69 2.53
N ALA A 215 2.10 -18.35 1.88
CA ALA A 215 2.41 -19.75 2.07
C ALA A 215 3.90 -19.88 2.32
N SER A 216 4.27 -20.63 3.35
CA SER A 216 5.66 -20.82 3.77
C SER A 216 5.95 -22.30 3.96
N SER A 217 7.09 -22.77 3.46
CA SER A 217 7.56 -24.14 3.71
C SER A 217 9.08 -24.22 3.81
N ASN A 218 9.54 -25.22 4.57
CA ASN A 218 10.94 -25.64 4.59
C ASN A 218 11.24 -26.76 3.56
N PHE A 219 10.24 -27.15 2.74
CA PHE A 219 10.29 -28.26 1.77
C PHE A 219 10.61 -29.65 2.36
N ASP A 220 10.46 -29.79 3.67
CA ASP A 220 10.63 -31.07 4.38
C ASP A 220 9.29 -31.43 5.05
N ALA A 221 9.21 -31.31 6.38
CA ALA A 221 8.02 -31.69 7.15
C ALA A 221 7.13 -30.53 7.62
N ALA A 222 7.47 -29.27 7.30
CA ALA A 222 6.72 -28.10 7.77
C ALA A 222 6.22 -27.24 6.60
N TRP A 223 4.91 -27.01 6.59
CA TRP A 223 4.28 -26.06 5.70
C TRP A 223 3.18 -25.32 6.45
N GLY A 224 2.94 -24.08 6.05
CA GLY A 224 1.90 -23.25 6.61
C GLY A 224 1.37 -22.27 5.59
N ALA A 225 0.13 -21.87 5.78
CA ALA A 225 -0.53 -20.86 5.00
C ALA A 225 -1.27 -19.90 5.92
N SER A 226 -1.21 -18.63 5.57
CA SER A 226 -1.91 -17.56 6.26
C SER A 226 -2.71 -16.77 5.23
N THR A 227 -3.92 -16.37 5.58
CA THR A 227 -4.71 -15.47 4.77
C THR A 227 -5.31 -14.38 5.64
N GLU A 228 -5.34 -13.15 5.16
CA GLU A 228 -5.90 -12.02 5.88
C GLU A 228 -6.74 -11.13 4.97
N LEU A 229 -7.76 -10.53 5.58
CA LEU A 229 -8.48 -9.41 5.05
C LEU A 229 -8.13 -8.19 5.88
N GLY A 230 -7.70 -7.13 5.20
CA GLY A 230 -7.34 -5.88 5.85
C GLY A 230 -8.06 -4.69 5.25
N TYR A 231 -8.37 -3.73 6.11
CA TYR A 231 -8.93 -2.44 5.72
C TYR A 231 -8.00 -1.33 6.18
N LYS A 232 -7.62 -0.44 5.27
CA LYS A 232 -6.77 0.72 5.55
C LYS A 232 -7.47 2.01 5.14
N TRP A 233 -7.23 3.07 5.89
CA TRP A 233 -7.72 4.40 5.53
C TRP A 233 -6.72 5.49 5.90
N PHE A 234 -6.70 6.54 5.09
CA PHE A 234 -5.91 7.75 5.27
C PHE A 234 -6.79 8.86 5.84
N ASN A 235 -6.32 9.50 6.91
CA ASN A 235 -6.92 10.70 7.45
C ASN A 235 -6.08 11.93 7.03
N PRO A 236 -6.61 12.82 6.16
CA PRO A 236 -5.87 13.98 5.70
C PRO A 236 -5.64 15.04 6.77
N ASP A 237 -6.51 15.18 7.78
CA ASP A 237 -6.42 16.25 8.80
C ASP A 237 -5.13 16.17 9.61
N ASN A 238 -4.76 14.95 9.99
CA ASN A 238 -3.56 14.68 10.78
C ASN A 238 -2.52 13.87 10.02
N ARG A 239 -2.75 13.60 8.73
CA ARG A 239 -1.90 12.81 7.83
C ARG A 239 -1.55 11.44 8.41
N SER A 240 -2.52 10.84 9.11
CA SER A 240 -2.35 9.52 9.71
C SER A 240 -2.99 8.43 8.87
N ILE A 241 -2.47 7.23 9.01
CA ILE A 241 -2.90 6.03 8.30
C ILE A 241 -3.31 5.03 9.36
N SER A 242 -4.52 4.54 9.27
CA SER A 242 -5.02 3.51 10.17
C SER A 242 -5.30 2.25 9.37
N SER A 243 -5.13 1.11 10.01
CA SER A 243 -5.49 -0.17 9.44
C SER A 243 -5.96 -1.15 10.49
N VAL A 244 -6.89 -2.00 10.08
CA VAL A 244 -7.34 -3.16 10.84
C VAL A 244 -7.17 -4.41 9.97
N LEU A 245 -6.93 -5.55 10.61
CA LEU A 245 -6.86 -6.84 9.95
C LEU A 245 -7.63 -7.90 10.71
N MET A 246 -8.11 -8.87 9.96
CA MET A 246 -8.55 -10.18 10.44
C MET A 246 -7.91 -11.24 9.55
N GLY A 247 -7.23 -12.19 10.17
CA GLY A 247 -6.51 -13.25 9.46
C GLY A 247 -6.73 -14.62 10.07
N TYR A 248 -6.51 -15.64 9.26
CA TYR A 248 -6.47 -17.02 9.65
C TYR A 248 -5.11 -17.59 9.28
N ASP A 249 -4.48 -18.27 10.23
CA ASP A 249 -3.24 -19.00 10.04
C ASP A 249 -3.51 -20.48 10.22
N GLY A 250 -2.90 -21.31 9.37
CA GLY A 250 -2.93 -22.75 9.50
C GLY A 250 -1.58 -23.34 9.11
N TRP A 251 -1.03 -24.22 9.93
CA TRP A 251 0.24 -24.87 9.63
C TRP A 251 0.32 -26.26 10.23
N ASP A 252 1.11 -27.12 9.60
CA ASP A 252 1.33 -28.49 10.05
C ASP A 252 2.61 -28.57 10.89
N SER A 253 2.48 -29.17 12.07
CA SER A 253 3.56 -29.41 13.02
C SER A 253 3.45 -30.86 13.51
N ALA A 254 4.32 -31.74 13.01
CA ALA A 254 4.59 -33.07 13.56
C ALA A 254 3.35 -33.85 14.07
N GLY A 255 2.31 -33.96 13.23
CA GLY A 255 1.13 -34.78 13.50
C GLY A 255 -0.08 -34.04 14.08
N CYS A 256 -0.03 -32.71 14.20
CA CYS A 256 -1.19 -31.89 14.56
C CYS A 256 -1.24 -30.62 13.69
N PHE A 257 -2.39 -30.38 13.04
CA PHE A 257 -2.63 -29.15 12.29
C PHE A 257 -3.00 -28.02 13.25
N GLN A 258 -2.11 -27.04 13.37
CA GLN A 258 -2.31 -25.86 14.19
C GLN A 258 -3.05 -24.80 13.39
N SER A 259 -3.95 -24.08 14.05
CA SER A 259 -4.74 -23.03 13.45
C SER A 259 -4.98 -21.87 14.41
N GLN A 260 -4.98 -20.66 13.89
CA GLN A 260 -5.07 -19.46 14.70
C GLN A 260 -5.88 -18.38 14.00
N LEU A 261 -6.75 -17.72 14.75
CA LEU A 261 -7.40 -16.48 14.34
C LEU A 261 -6.57 -15.30 14.79
N ALA A 262 -6.18 -14.42 13.88
CA ALA A 262 -5.46 -13.19 14.20
C ALA A 262 -6.29 -11.94 13.96
N LEU A 263 -6.12 -10.99 14.87
CA LEU A 263 -6.76 -9.68 14.82
C LEU A 263 -5.71 -8.62 15.13
N GLY A 264 -5.77 -7.51 14.43
CA GLY A 264 -4.78 -6.46 14.66
C GLY A 264 -5.24 -5.10 14.20
N GLY A 265 -4.66 -4.08 14.81
CA GLY A 265 -4.78 -2.67 14.47
C GLY A 265 -3.40 -2.06 14.29
N LEU A 266 -3.27 -1.10 13.40
CA LEU A 266 -2.05 -0.31 13.21
C LEU A 266 -2.45 1.12 12.92
N TRP A 267 -1.76 2.04 13.56
CA TRP A 267 -1.84 3.47 13.32
C TRP A 267 -0.45 3.99 12.97
N GLN A 268 -0.35 4.80 11.93
CA GLN A 268 0.89 5.37 11.44
C GLN A 268 0.76 6.87 11.23
N LYS A 269 1.79 7.64 11.61
CA LYS A 269 1.88 9.09 11.33
C LYS A 269 3.33 9.51 11.19
N GLY A 270 3.66 10.22 10.11
CA GLY A 270 5.04 10.65 9.85
C GLY A 270 6.04 9.48 9.90
N ARG A 271 5.65 8.33 9.32
CA ARG A 271 6.39 7.06 9.30
C ARG A 271 6.58 6.34 10.65
N TRP A 272 6.16 6.94 11.77
CA TRP A 272 6.04 6.21 13.03
C TRP A 272 4.88 5.24 12.96
N GLN A 273 5.07 4.02 13.45
CA GLN A 273 4.09 2.94 13.42
C GLN A 273 3.76 2.47 14.83
N PHE A 274 2.48 2.34 15.13
CA PHE A 274 1.98 1.86 16.41
C PHE A 274 0.96 0.77 16.14
N GLY A 275 1.36 -0.48 16.38
CA GLY A 275 0.58 -1.67 16.06
C GLY A 275 0.26 -2.48 17.30
N VAL A 276 -0.87 -3.17 17.27
CA VAL A 276 -1.22 -4.23 18.18
C VAL A 276 -1.80 -5.39 17.38
N ASN A 277 -1.35 -6.60 17.65
CA ASN A 277 -1.85 -7.82 17.01
C ASN A 277 -1.97 -8.91 18.07
N GLY A 278 -3.01 -9.73 17.99
CA GLY A 278 -3.14 -10.93 18.79
C GLY A 278 -3.63 -12.11 17.97
N GLY A 279 -3.22 -13.30 18.39
CA GLY A 279 -3.62 -14.56 17.80
C GLY A 279 -4.30 -15.47 18.83
N ILE A 280 -5.44 -16.04 18.46
CA ILE A 280 -6.25 -16.94 19.28
C ILE A 280 -6.22 -18.34 18.65
N PRO A 281 -5.66 -19.36 19.33
CA PRO A 281 -5.67 -20.74 18.87
C PRO A 281 -7.10 -21.23 18.65
N LEU A 282 -7.33 -21.96 17.56
CA LEU A 282 -8.64 -22.55 17.21
C LEU A 282 -8.64 -24.09 17.27
N ASP A 283 -7.47 -24.70 17.38
CA ASP A 283 -7.28 -26.15 17.51
C ASP A 283 -7.10 -26.60 18.97
N GLN A 284 -6.91 -27.91 19.14
CA GLN A 284 -6.66 -28.56 20.44
C GLN A 284 -5.21 -29.07 20.55
N CYS A 285 -4.29 -28.62 19.70
CA CYS A 285 -2.89 -29.01 19.78
C CYS A 285 -2.27 -28.41 21.05
N VAL A 286 -1.63 -29.26 21.86
CA VAL A 286 -1.06 -28.87 23.17
C VAL A 286 0.05 -27.83 23.03
N ASN A 287 0.63 -27.70 21.85
CA ASN A 287 1.76 -26.82 21.55
C ASN A 287 1.37 -25.55 20.76
N ASN A 288 0.08 -25.27 20.55
CA ASN A 288 -0.35 -24.00 19.97
C ASN A 288 -0.48 -22.91 21.05
N LEU A 289 0.15 -21.76 20.84
CA LEU A 289 0.17 -20.64 21.77
C LEU A 289 -0.64 -19.46 21.23
N GLY A 290 -1.55 -18.96 22.05
CA GLY A 290 -2.10 -17.63 21.86
C GLY A 290 -1.03 -16.56 22.11
N TYR A 291 -1.17 -15.42 21.46
CA TYR A 291 -0.25 -14.30 21.68
C TYR A 291 -0.96 -12.96 21.61
N ALA A 292 -0.35 -11.97 22.26
CA ALA A 292 -0.63 -10.56 22.07
C ALA A 292 0.69 -9.81 21.97
N ILE A 293 0.86 -9.01 20.92
CA ILE A 293 2.09 -8.28 20.63
C ILE A 293 1.76 -6.81 20.34
N GLY A 294 2.50 -5.91 21.00
CA GLY A 294 2.56 -4.51 20.64
C GLY A 294 3.74 -4.26 19.71
N GLN A 295 3.65 -3.22 18.87
CA GLN A 295 4.73 -2.80 17.99
C GLN A 295 4.86 -1.28 17.98
N ILE A 296 6.09 -0.80 18.13
CA ILE A 296 6.49 0.57 17.88
C ILE A 296 7.54 0.54 16.77
N GLY A 297 7.19 1.05 15.59
CA GLY A 297 8.11 1.24 14.46
C GLY A 297 8.61 2.67 14.42
N ILE A 298 9.93 2.83 14.51
CA ILE A 298 10.63 4.12 14.57
C ILE A 298 11.40 4.31 13.25
N PRO A 299 11.13 5.38 12.48
CA PRO A 299 11.93 5.70 11.30
C PRO A 299 13.32 6.20 11.74
N ILE A 300 14.38 5.51 11.32
CA ILE A 300 15.76 5.85 11.71
C ILE A 300 16.45 6.70 10.63
N ALA A 301 16.22 6.37 9.36
CA ALA A 301 16.86 7.02 8.22
C ALA A 301 15.99 6.89 6.98
N ASP A 302 15.93 7.95 6.17
CA ASP A 302 15.19 7.96 4.92
C ASP A 302 16.03 7.39 3.77
N VAL A 303 15.40 6.52 2.96
CA VAL A 303 15.97 5.89 1.77
C VAL A 303 14.99 6.10 0.62
N GLY A 304 15.18 7.20 -0.11
CA GLY A 304 14.24 7.65 -1.14
C GLY A 304 12.87 7.98 -0.53
N ASP A 305 11.82 7.32 -1.00
CA ASP A 305 10.45 7.52 -0.51
C ASP A 305 10.09 6.69 0.73
N GLN A 306 11.01 5.85 1.21
CA GLN A 306 10.79 4.97 2.35
C GLN A 306 11.79 5.29 3.47
N SER A 307 11.64 4.63 4.62
CA SER A 307 12.57 4.75 5.74
C SER A 307 13.03 3.38 6.21
N ILE A 308 14.28 3.30 6.67
CA ILE A 308 14.74 2.22 7.54
C ILE A 308 13.97 2.32 8.86
N THR A 309 13.37 1.22 9.29
CA THR A 309 12.51 1.20 10.48
C THR A 309 13.09 0.28 11.55
N LEU A 310 13.26 0.81 12.76
CA LEU A 310 13.51 0.03 13.98
C LEU A 310 12.17 -0.35 14.59
N SER A 311 11.89 -1.64 14.76
CA SER A 311 10.72 -2.14 15.46
C SER A 311 11.06 -2.58 16.87
N LEU A 312 10.32 -2.08 17.86
CA LEU A 312 10.32 -2.54 19.24
C LEU A 312 8.97 -3.19 19.55
N SER A 313 8.98 -4.44 19.99
CA SER A 313 7.78 -5.24 20.07
C SER A 313 7.72 -6.10 21.34
N PRO A 314 7.14 -5.58 22.43
CA PRO A 314 6.83 -6.39 23.60
C PRO A 314 5.66 -7.34 23.29
N TYR A 315 5.73 -8.56 23.81
CA TYR A 315 4.66 -9.55 23.63
C TYR A 315 4.45 -10.41 24.87
N VAL A 316 3.26 -11.01 24.92
CA VAL A 316 2.89 -12.07 25.86
C VAL A 316 2.40 -13.25 25.05
N LEU A 317 2.91 -14.43 25.38
CA LEU A 317 2.44 -15.71 24.88
C LEU A 317 1.61 -16.38 25.97
N TYR A 318 0.48 -16.97 25.58
CA TYR A 318 -0.41 -17.69 26.48
C TYR A 318 -0.69 -19.07 25.92
N GLY A 319 -0.38 -20.10 26.69
CA GLY A 319 -0.68 -21.49 26.36
C GLY A 319 0.10 -22.44 27.24
N ILE A 320 -0.25 -23.72 27.22
CA ILE A 320 0.37 -24.74 28.10
C ILE A 320 0.13 -24.44 29.60
N GLY A 321 -0.95 -23.70 29.93
CA GLY A 321 -1.29 -23.35 31.32
C GLY A 321 -0.45 -22.22 31.94
N GLU A 322 0.50 -21.65 31.22
CA GLU A 322 1.36 -20.55 31.69
C GLU A 322 1.34 -19.33 30.74
N SER A 323 1.94 -18.22 31.18
CA SER A 323 2.09 -17.00 30.40
C SER A 323 3.56 -16.60 30.32
N PHE A 324 4.06 -16.39 29.11
CA PHE A 324 5.47 -16.05 28.85
C PHE A 324 5.56 -14.64 28.29
N GLY A 325 6.19 -13.73 29.02
CA GLY A 325 6.49 -12.38 28.55
C GLY A 325 7.81 -12.33 27.81
N GLY A 326 7.88 -11.52 26.75
CA GLY A 326 9.07 -11.37 25.94
C GLY A 326 9.13 -10.05 25.19
N GLY A 327 10.25 -9.84 24.50
CA GLY A 327 10.47 -8.68 23.66
C GLY A 327 11.17 -9.05 22.36
N ARG A 328 10.82 -8.34 21.29
CA ARG A 328 11.47 -8.43 19.99
C ARG A 328 11.96 -7.05 19.56
N ILE A 329 13.19 -7.01 19.08
CA ILE A 329 13.78 -5.87 18.39
C ILE A 329 14.05 -6.28 16.94
N GLY A 330 13.77 -5.38 15.99
CA GLY A 330 13.99 -5.68 14.57
C GLY A 330 14.33 -4.45 13.77
N VAL A 331 14.99 -4.65 12.63
CA VAL A 331 15.36 -3.60 11.69
C VAL A 331 14.87 -4.01 10.31
N ASN A 332 14.10 -3.14 9.67
CA ASN A 332 13.62 -3.31 8.30
C ASN A 332 14.32 -2.30 7.40
N VAL A 333 14.97 -2.78 6.35
CA VAL A 333 15.71 -2.00 5.36
C VAL A 333 15.05 -2.18 3.99
N PRO A 334 14.31 -1.18 3.49
CA PRO A 334 13.79 -1.22 2.14
C PRO A 334 14.90 -0.94 1.11
N ILE A 335 15.09 -1.85 0.17
CA ILE A 335 16.02 -1.70 -0.95
C ILE A 335 15.16 -1.43 -2.21
N GLY A 336 14.81 -0.15 -2.37
CA GLY A 336 13.85 0.29 -3.38
C GLY A 336 12.42 -0.15 -3.07
N ASN A 337 11.62 -0.36 -4.13
CA ASN A 337 10.20 -0.73 -3.98
C ASN A 337 9.94 -2.25 -4.00
N GLN A 338 10.93 -3.05 -4.41
CA GLN A 338 10.77 -4.48 -4.67
C GLN A 338 11.41 -5.36 -3.61
N VAL A 339 12.56 -4.94 -3.05
CA VAL A 339 13.33 -5.75 -2.11
C VAL A 339 13.20 -5.17 -0.71
N MET A 340 12.94 -6.02 0.27
CA MET A 340 13.00 -5.67 1.69
C MET A 340 13.83 -6.71 2.43
N LEU A 341 14.81 -6.20 3.19
CA LEU A 341 15.61 -6.98 4.12
C LEU A 341 15.14 -6.69 5.53
N SER A 342 14.87 -7.71 6.32
CA SER A 342 14.54 -7.57 7.73
C SER A 342 15.44 -8.46 8.57
N THR A 343 15.81 -7.96 9.75
CA THR A 343 16.54 -8.71 10.77
C THR A 343 15.88 -8.47 12.12
N TYR A 344 15.95 -9.46 13.01
CA TYR A 344 15.37 -9.33 14.34
C TYR A 344 16.10 -10.20 15.35
N GLY A 345 16.06 -9.75 16.61
CA GLY A 345 16.36 -10.53 17.78
C GLY A 345 15.16 -10.53 18.71
N GLN A 346 14.88 -11.65 19.36
CA GLN A 346 13.85 -11.74 20.38
C GLN A 346 14.36 -12.53 21.58
N TYR A 347 13.78 -12.24 22.73
CA TYR A 347 14.05 -12.92 23.98
C TYR A 347 12.75 -13.16 24.75
N ASP A 348 12.55 -14.39 25.23
CA ASP A 348 11.49 -14.76 26.15
C ASP A 348 11.86 -16.01 26.97
N ASN A 349 11.10 -16.29 28.05
CA ASN A 349 11.41 -17.41 28.96
C ASN A 349 11.10 -18.81 28.37
N LEU A 350 10.40 -18.89 27.24
CA LEU A 350 10.05 -20.14 26.58
C LEU A 350 11.08 -20.51 25.50
N LEU A 351 11.43 -19.54 24.65
CA LEU A 351 12.28 -19.68 23.46
C LEU A 351 13.70 -19.18 23.68
N ASP A 352 14.02 -18.67 24.88
CA ASP A 352 15.31 -18.08 25.20
C ASP A 352 15.68 -16.99 24.18
N THR A 353 16.88 -17.03 23.58
CA THR A 353 17.31 -16.06 22.58
C THR A 353 17.10 -16.61 21.17
N VAL A 354 16.42 -15.85 20.31
CA VAL A 354 16.26 -16.17 18.88
C VAL A 354 16.70 -14.97 18.04
N ILE A 355 17.51 -15.24 17.03
CA ILE A 355 17.93 -14.27 16.02
C ILE A 355 17.45 -14.77 14.67
N GLY A 356 16.85 -13.90 13.88
CA GLY A 356 16.41 -14.24 12.54
C GLY A 356 16.50 -13.09 11.56
N GLY A 357 16.33 -13.43 10.29
CA GLY A 357 16.28 -12.48 9.20
C GLY A 357 15.45 -13.01 8.05
N GLN A 358 14.97 -12.09 7.22
CA GLN A 358 14.20 -12.40 6.04
C GLN A 358 14.61 -11.47 4.90
N ILE A 359 14.74 -12.05 3.71
CA ILE A 359 14.76 -11.30 2.46
C ILE A 359 13.46 -11.55 1.74
N SER A 360 12.85 -10.48 1.24
CA SER A 360 11.62 -10.54 0.45
C SER A 360 11.78 -9.74 -0.82
N TYR A 361 11.29 -10.31 -1.92
CA TYR A 361 11.23 -9.72 -3.24
C TYR A 361 9.76 -9.67 -3.68
N ARG A 362 9.32 -8.53 -4.20
CA ARG A 362 7.94 -8.29 -4.60
C ARG A 362 7.90 -7.69 -5.99
N PHE A 363 6.96 -8.11 -6.80
CA PHE A 363 6.68 -7.52 -8.10
C PHE A 363 5.18 -7.47 -8.36
N ALA A 364 4.78 -6.47 -9.14
CA ALA A 364 3.38 -6.26 -9.48
C ALA A 364 3.03 -6.91 -10.82
N THR A 365 1.79 -7.35 -10.95
CA THR A 365 1.30 -8.09 -12.13
C THR A 365 1.19 -7.24 -13.40
N LYS A 366 1.13 -5.91 -13.30
CA LYS A 366 1.00 -4.98 -14.44
C LYS A 366 2.22 -4.06 -14.64
N GLY A 367 3.42 -4.52 -14.34
CA GLY A 367 4.67 -3.77 -14.57
C GLY A 367 5.00 -2.67 -13.55
N GLY A 368 4.05 -2.29 -12.69
CA GLY A 368 4.27 -1.34 -11.58
C GLY A 368 3.31 -1.58 -10.42
N PHE A 369 3.71 -1.20 -9.19
CA PHE A 369 2.89 -1.38 -7.99
C PHE A 369 1.63 -0.50 -7.95
N VAL A 370 1.70 0.64 -8.62
CA VAL A 370 0.64 1.64 -8.73
C VAL A 370 0.36 1.83 -10.21
N ASP A 371 -0.90 1.71 -10.60
CA ASP A 371 -1.43 2.12 -11.89
C ASP A 371 -1.96 3.54 -11.73
N ASP A 372 -1.21 4.50 -12.28
CA ASP A 372 -1.53 5.92 -12.20
C ASP A 372 -1.96 6.40 -13.59
N PRO A 373 -3.26 6.71 -13.81
CA PRO A 373 -3.77 7.18 -15.09
C PRO A 373 -3.14 8.51 -15.55
N ASN A 374 -2.59 9.29 -14.62
CA ASN A 374 -2.02 10.61 -14.89
C ASN A 374 -0.58 10.54 -15.41
N LEU A 375 0.04 9.36 -15.39
CA LEU A 375 1.39 9.16 -15.92
C LEU A 375 1.33 8.54 -17.31
N GLN A 376 2.11 9.10 -18.24
CA GLN A 376 2.35 8.45 -19.52
C GLN A 376 2.98 7.07 -19.25
N ARG A 377 2.27 6.01 -19.63
CA ARG A 377 2.71 4.62 -19.38
C ARG A 377 4.13 4.44 -19.92
N PRO A 378 5.13 4.17 -19.06
CA PRO A 378 6.42 3.71 -19.55
C PRO A 378 6.19 2.46 -20.39
N SER A 379 6.85 2.35 -21.54
CA SER A 379 6.82 1.13 -22.35
C SER A 379 7.12 -0.07 -21.43
N ALA A 380 6.23 -1.07 -21.42
CA ALA A 380 6.28 -2.20 -20.49
C ALA A 380 7.70 -2.77 -20.37
N SER A 381 8.38 -2.47 -19.25
CA SER A 381 9.61 -3.14 -18.92
C SER A 381 9.27 -4.55 -18.48
N SER A 382 9.68 -5.54 -19.28
CA SER A 382 9.49 -6.97 -18.99
C SER A 382 9.86 -7.29 -17.54
N PRO A 383 9.09 -8.14 -16.83
CA PRO A 383 9.34 -8.53 -15.44
C PRO A 383 10.62 -9.38 -15.24
N MET A 384 11.39 -9.64 -16.30
CA MET A 384 12.61 -10.45 -16.23
C MET A 384 13.88 -9.60 -16.37
N PRO A 385 14.66 -9.37 -15.29
CA PRO A 385 15.85 -8.51 -15.32
C PRO A 385 16.98 -9.02 -16.23
N TRP A 386 16.92 -10.27 -16.69
CA TRP A 386 17.92 -10.87 -17.59
C TRP A 386 17.53 -10.86 -19.08
N GLN A 387 16.28 -10.50 -19.42
CA GLN A 387 15.85 -10.38 -20.82
C GLN A 387 16.13 -8.98 -21.40
N ALA A 388 16.45 -7.99 -20.58
CA ALA A 388 16.70 -6.61 -21.00
C ALA A 388 18.18 -6.32 -21.33
N ARG A 389 19.05 -7.34 -21.40
CA ARG A 389 20.35 -7.20 -22.05
C ARG A 389 20.24 -7.79 -23.44
N GLU A 390 20.15 -6.91 -24.44
CA GLU A 390 20.64 -7.26 -25.77
C GLU A 390 22.08 -7.74 -25.60
N PHE A 391 22.27 -9.06 -25.65
CA PHE A 391 23.59 -9.63 -25.84
C PHE A 391 24.03 -9.18 -27.23
N ASN A 392 24.85 -8.13 -27.28
CA ASN A 392 25.59 -7.75 -28.47
C ASN A 392 26.71 -8.78 -28.70
N THR A 393 26.32 -10.03 -28.96
CA THR A 393 27.18 -11.04 -29.56
C THR A 393 26.95 -10.93 -31.05
N GLY A 394 27.92 -10.37 -31.77
CA GLY A 394 27.88 -10.10 -33.21
C GLY A 394 27.84 -11.33 -34.10
N SER A 395 27.02 -12.33 -33.78
CA SER A 395 26.74 -13.52 -34.60
C SER A 395 25.40 -14.12 -34.16
N PRO A 396 24.37 -14.16 -35.03
CA PRO A 396 23.10 -14.77 -34.66
C PRO A 396 23.19 -16.30 -34.74
N MET A 397 23.00 -17.00 -33.62
CA MET A 397 22.49 -18.37 -33.68
C MET A 397 21.01 -18.31 -34.07
N GLN A 398 20.70 -18.64 -35.32
CA GLN A 398 19.33 -18.89 -35.78
C GLN A 398 18.86 -20.25 -35.24
N ILE A 399 17.91 -20.24 -34.30
CA ILE A 399 17.00 -21.37 -34.12
C ILE A 399 15.95 -21.25 -35.23
N ALA A 400 15.98 -22.20 -36.16
CA ALA A 400 15.17 -22.23 -37.35
C ALA A 400 13.72 -22.64 -37.05
N MET A 401 12.77 -21.75 -37.28
CA MET A 401 11.39 -22.08 -37.67
C MET A 401 10.86 -21.06 -38.68
N GLY A 402 10.76 -21.46 -39.95
CA GLY A 402 9.89 -20.84 -40.98
C GLY A 402 10.34 -19.52 -41.62
N PRO A 403 9.99 -19.27 -42.91
CA PRO A 403 10.71 -18.31 -43.75
C PRO A 403 10.29 -16.85 -43.52
N LYS A 404 11.31 -15.99 -43.53
CA LYS A 404 11.22 -14.52 -43.49
C LYS A 404 10.57 -13.94 -44.75
N ARG A 405 9.74 -12.91 -44.56
CA ARG A 405 9.51 -11.82 -45.52
C ARG A 405 10.38 -10.65 -45.12
N GLU A 406 11.14 -10.11 -46.07
CA GLU A 406 11.99 -8.93 -45.93
C GLU A 406 11.17 -7.64 -46.00
N SER A 407 11.48 -6.68 -45.12
CA SER A 407 11.48 -5.25 -45.45
C SER A 407 12.20 -4.42 -44.38
N SER A 408 13.37 -3.91 -44.76
CA SER A 408 14.04 -2.60 -44.49
C SER A 408 14.06 -1.94 -43.09
N PRO A 409 15.22 -1.38 -42.65
CA PRO A 409 15.41 -0.76 -41.34
C PRO A 409 14.94 0.72 -41.26
N PRO A 410 14.54 1.24 -40.08
CA PRO A 410 14.36 2.67 -39.87
C PRO A 410 15.69 3.37 -39.59
N GLN A 411 15.83 4.55 -40.20
CA GLN A 411 16.96 5.45 -40.14
C GLN A 411 17.17 6.09 -38.76
N ALA A 412 18.42 6.48 -38.54
CA ALA A 412 19.00 6.92 -37.29
C ALA A 412 18.48 8.26 -36.75
N ALA A 413 18.62 8.37 -35.43
CA ALA A 413 18.49 9.52 -34.55
C ALA A 413 18.79 10.90 -35.17
N GLU A 414 17.83 11.81 -35.05
CA GLU A 414 18.05 13.24 -35.23
C GLU A 414 18.23 13.89 -33.85
N LYS A 415 19.42 14.49 -33.66
CA LYS A 415 19.82 15.24 -32.48
C LYS A 415 19.01 16.54 -32.41
N VAL A 416 18.30 16.76 -31.30
CA VAL A 416 17.70 18.05 -30.97
C VAL A 416 18.83 19.05 -30.64
N GLN A 417 19.06 20.01 -31.54
CA GLN A 417 19.88 21.18 -31.29
C GLN A 417 19.13 22.17 -30.40
N ILE A 418 19.81 22.64 -29.37
CA ILE A 418 19.36 23.72 -28.49
C ILE A 418 19.62 25.03 -29.23
N SER A 419 18.56 25.69 -29.70
CA SER A 419 18.63 27.05 -30.23
C SER A 419 18.30 28.04 -29.11
N GLU A 420 19.26 28.92 -28.83
CA GLU A 420 19.11 30.10 -27.98
C GLU A 420 17.92 30.96 -28.43
N MET A 421 17.08 31.39 -27.48
CA MET A 421 15.97 32.31 -27.76
C MET A 421 16.27 33.66 -27.12
N THR A 422 16.69 34.60 -27.95
CA THR A 422 16.79 36.03 -27.64
C THR A 422 15.42 36.69 -27.85
N ASN A 423 15.09 37.64 -26.98
CA ASN A 423 13.86 38.45 -26.97
C ASN A 423 13.38 38.95 -28.33
N LEU A 424 12.08 38.78 -28.62
CA LEU A 424 11.30 39.69 -29.48
C LEU A 424 9.90 39.87 -28.89
N ILE A 425 9.68 41.03 -28.30
CA ILE A 425 8.36 41.58 -27.97
C ILE A 425 7.80 42.17 -29.27
N GLY A 426 6.67 41.64 -29.73
CA GLY A 426 5.90 42.12 -30.88
C GLY A 426 4.46 41.59 -30.78
N ASN A 427 3.50 42.51 -30.70
CA ASN A 427 2.12 42.35 -30.25
C ASN A 427 1.23 41.48 -31.19
N THR A 428 0.17 40.90 -30.62
CA THR A 428 -1.00 40.13 -31.15
C THR A 428 -0.90 38.60 -31.19
N ASP A 429 -1.83 37.94 -30.48
CA ASP A 429 -2.10 36.48 -30.38
C ASP A 429 -1.03 35.56 -29.76
N THR A 430 -0.39 36.00 -28.69
CA THR A 430 0.58 35.15 -27.98
C THR A 430 -0.13 34.21 -27.01
N LEU A 431 -0.40 32.98 -27.45
CA LEU A 431 -0.68 31.86 -26.54
C LEU A 431 0.54 31.68 -25.61
N VAL A 432 0.37 31.97 -24.32
CA VAL A 432 1.42 31.78 -23.31
C VAL A 432 1.34 30.35 -22.80
N GLN A 433 2.42 29.58 -22.93
CA GLN A 433 2.50 28.23 -22.39
C GLN A 433 3.37 28.20 -21.13
N LEU A 434 2.85 27.56 -20.08
CA LEU A 434 3.56 27.30 -18.84
C LEU A 434 3.73 25.80 -18.64
N LYS A 435 4.92 25.41 -18.19
CA LYS A 435 5.24 24.02 -17.85
C LYS A 435 5.24 23.79 -16.35
N ALA A 436 5.11 22.52 -15.94
CA ALA A 436 5.24 22.12 -14.54
C ALA A 436 6.55 22.65 -13.91
N GLY A 437 6.41 23.37 -12.80
CA GLY A 437 7.52 24.05 -12.14
C GLY A 437 7.65 25.54 -12.47
N GLU A 438 6.86 26.08 -13.39
CA GLU A 438 6.87 27.50 -13.74
C GLU A 438 5.75 28.29 -13.05
N GLU A 439 6.02 29.56 -12.77
CA GLU A 439 5.03 30.54 -12.33
C GLU A 439 5.04 31.78 -13.24
N ALA A 440 3.87 32.36 -13.45
CA ALA A 440 3.70 33.60 -14.21
C ALA A 440 2.75 34.56 -13.51
N THR A 441 2.97 35.85 -13.76
CA THR A 441 2.12 36.93 -13.28
C THR A 441 1.42 37.57 -14.48
N PHE A 442 0.11 37.80 -14.37
CA PHE A 442 -0.70 38.42 -15.40
C PHE A 442 -1.38 39.70 -14.88
N SER A 443 -1.62 40.65 -15.78
CA SER A 443 -2.41 41.85 -15.49
C SER A 443 -3.88 41.50 -15.26
N PRO A 444 -4.71 42.43 -14.73
CA PRO A 444 -6.15 42.23 -14.59
C PRO A 444 -6.86 41.88 -15.91
N GLU A 445 -6.30 42.30 -17.05
CA GLU A 445 -6.78 42.01 -18.41
C GLU A 445 -6.23 40.68 -18.98
N GLY A 446 -5.41 39.95 -18.22
CA GLY A 446 -4.84 38.67 -18.63
C GLY A 446 -3.56 38.77 -19.48
N VAL A 447 -2.89 39.93 -19.51
CA VAL A 447 -1.62 40.12 -20.24
C VAL A 447 -0.45 39.63 -19.39
N LEU A 448 0.45 38.84 -19.97
CA LEU A 448 1.64 38.33 -19.27
C LEU A 448 2.58 39.48 -18.86
N LEU A 449 2.89 39.56 -17.57
CA LEU A 449 3.81 40.53 -16.99
C LEU A 449 5.19 39.91 -16.73
N ASN A 450 5.22 38.65 -16.26
CA ASN A 450 6.45 37.95 -15.91
C ASN A 450 6.23 36.43 -15.96
N GLN A 451 7.26 35.67 -16.33
CA GLN A 451 7.29 34.20 -16.28
C GLN A 451 8.66 33.75 -15.77
N LYS A 452 8.69 32.83 -14.82
CA LYS A 452 9.95 32.29 -14.27
C LYS A 452 9.74 30.88 -13.73
N MET A 453 10.86 30.18 -13.51
CA MET A 453 10.85 28.91 -12.77
C MET A 453 10.64 29.18 -11.28
N MET A 454 9.81 28.38 -10.62
CA MET A 454 9.61 28.43 -9.18
C MET A 454 10.88 28.04 -8.43
N SER A 455 11.05 28.55 -7.21
CA SER A 455 12.04 28.02 -6.29
C SER A 455 11.50 26.77 -5.57
N LYS A 456 12.41 25.97 -5.00
CA LYS A 456 12.05 24.83 -4.15
C LYS A 456 11.11 25.23 -3.01
N ASP A 457 11.41 26.35 -2.35
CA ASP A 457 10.62 26.84 -1.22
C ASP A 457 9.22 27.28 -1.65
N ARG A 458 9.12 28.00 -2.79
CA ARG A 458 7.84 28.44 -3.34
C ARG A 458 6.95 27.25 -3.72
N PHE A 459 7.50 26.26 -4.42
CA PHE A 459 6.75 25.05 -4.79
C PHE A 459 6.27 24.29 -3.55
N SER A 460 7.12 24.17 -2.53
CA SER A 460 6.80 23.48 -1.27
C SER A 460 5.71 24.22 -0.49
N GLN A 461 5.79 25.55 -0.42
CA GLN A 461 4.77 26.39 0.23
C GLN A 461 3.41 26.24 -0.44
N LEU A 462 3.34 26.28 -1.77
CA LEU A 462 2.08 26.12 -2.50
C LEU A 462 1.40 24.78 -2.18
N ILE A 463 2.15 23.67 -2.14
CA ILE A 463 1.61 22.37 -1.73
C ILE A 463 1.06 22.43 -0.29
N ILE A 464 1.84 22.98 0.64
CA ILE A 464 1.45 23.02 2.06
C ILE A 464 0.20 23.87 2.28
N GLU A 465 0.15 25.05 1.67
CA GLU A 465 -0.97 25.99 1.84
C GLU A 465 -2.27 25.45 1.23
N THR A 466 -2.17 24.87 0.03
CA THR A 466 -3.35 24.45 -0.74
C THR A 466 -3.83 23.04 -0.41
N MET A 467 -2.92 22.09 -0.15
CA MET A 467 -3.26 20.65 -0.04
C MET A 467 -3.24 20.12 1.41
N SER A 468 -2.63 20.81 2.37
CA SER A 468 -2.59 20.31 3.75
C SER A 468 -4.00 20.23 4.38
N GLY A 469 -4.39 19.05 4.87
CA GLY A 469 -5.72 18.78 5.44
C GLY A 469 -6.82 18.47 4.42
N GLN A 470 -6.50 18.60 3.12
CA GLN A 470 -7.40 18.24 2.02
C GLN A 470 -7.29 16.75 1.67
N ASN A 471 -8.29 16.22 0.97
CA ASN A 471 -8.16 14.87 0.40
C ASN A 471 -6.99 14.83 -0.61
N LEU A 472 -6.48 13.63 -0.86
CA LEU A 472 -5.46 13.46 -1.89
C LEU A 472 -6.03 13.81 -3.27
N LEU A 473 -5.21 14.42 -4.12
CA LEU A 473 -5.55 14.65 -5.52
C LEU A 473 -5.23 13.40 -6.35
N PRO A 474 -5.97 13.18 -7.44
CA PRO A 474 -5.58 12.23 -8.49
C PRO A 474 -4.12 12.40 -8.91
N GLU A 475 -3.69 13.63 -9.17
CA GLU A 475 -2.33 13.94 -9.64
C GLU A 475 -1.28 14.09 -8.51
N SER A 476 -1.61 13.83 -7.23
CA SER A 476 -0.64 14.01 -6.14
C SER A 476 0.67 13.24 -6.37
N HIS A 477 0.58 12.04 -6.96
CA HIS A 477 1.76 11.25 -7.31
C HIS A 477 2.56 11.87 -8.47
N ALA A 478 1.90 12.42 -9.50
CA ALA A 478 2.56 13.15 -10.57
C ALA A 478 3.28 14.41 -10.07
N ILE A 479 2.65 15.19 -9.18
CA ILE A 479 3.26 16.36 -8.54
C ILE A 479 4.53 15.96 -7.76
N ASN A 480 4.50 14.83 -7.05
CA ASN A 480 5.69 14.32 -6.35
C ASN A 480 6.84 14.00 -7.33
N LEU A 481 6.54 13.40 -8.48
CA LEU A 481 7.54 13.10 -9.50
C LEU A 481 8.12 14.37 -10.14
N VAL A 482 7.29 15.38 -10.40
CA VAL A 482 7.75 16.70 -10.86
C VAL A 482 8.69 17.33 -9.83
N TYR A 483 8.31 17.34 -8.55
CA TYR A 483 9.16 17.88 -7.48
C TYR A 483 10.52 17.18 -7.45
N LYS A 484 10.53 15.84 -7.51
CA LYS A 484 11.77 15.04 -7.53
C LYS A 484 12.68 15.38 -8.68
N LYS A 485 12.09 15.55 -9.88
CA LYS A 485 12.83 15.88 -11.09
C LYS A 485 13.49 17.26 -10.99
N LEU A 486 12.81 18.23 -10.38
CA LEU A 486 13.28 19.61 -10.29
C LEU A 486 14.21 19.87 -9.10
N TYR A 487 13.91 19.29 -7.93
CA TYR A 487 14.54 19.67 -6.66
C TYR A 487 15.09 18.50 -5.83
N GLY A 488 14.97 17.26 -6.32
CA GLY A 488 15.35 16.05 -5.59
C GLY A 488 14.28 15.58 -4.60
N VAL A 489 14.66 14.68 -3.68
CA VAL A 489 13.69 14.00 -2.79
C VAL A 489 12.96 15.02 -1.89
N PRO A 490 11.61 15.06 -1.90
CA PRO A 490 10.86 15.92 -0.99
C PRO A 490 11.01 15.47 0.46
N ASP A 491 10.79 16.40 1.38
CA ASP A 491 10.76 16.07 2.80
C ASP A 491 9.54 15.21 3.18
N VAL A 492 9.56 14.66 4.39
CA VAL A 492 8.48 13.81 4.92
C VAL A 492 7.14 14.55 5.02
N THR A 493 7.15 15.87 5.21
CA THR A 493 5.92 16.68 5.28
C THR A 493 5.25 16.72 3.91
N LEU A 494 5.99 16.98 2.85
CA LEU A 494 5.48 16.97 1.49
C LEU A 494 5.07 15.57 1.05
N LEU A 495 5.86 14.54 1.36
CA LEU A 495 5.52 13.15 1.02
C LEU A 495 4.21 12.69 1.68
N SER A 496 3.93 13.15 2.91
CA SER A 496 2.67 12.85 3.60
C SER A 496 1.47 13.65 3.06
N ILE A 497 1.67 14.90 2.61
CA ILE A 497 0.61 15.72 1.98
C ILE A 497 0.28 15.19 0.58
N LEU A 498 1.29 14.83 -0.21
CA LEU A 498 1.12 14.25 -1.55
C LEU A 498 0.72 12.76 -1.51
N GLY A 499 0.49 12.18 -0.33
CA GLY A 499 0.01 10.80 -0.19
C GLY A 499 1.00 9.72 -0.63
N SER A 500 2.29 10.04 -0.77
CA SER A 500 3.32 9.05 -1.12
C SER A 500 3.52 8.03 -0.01
N ASP A 501 3.55 8.49 1.25
CA ASP A 501 3.57 7.62 2.42
C ASP A 501 2.32 6.72 2.48
N TRP A 502 1.15 7.25 2.07
CA TRP A 502 -0.08 6.47 1.97
C TRP A 502 0.02 5.40 0.88
N LEU A 503 0.45 5.73 -0.34
CA LEU A 503 0.58 4.74 -1.43
C LEU A 503 1.51 3.58 -1.04
N ILE A 504 2.60 3.88 -0.32
CA ILE A 504 3.54 2.88 0.19
C ILE A 504 2.90 2.03 1.29
N ALA A 505 2.25 2.66 2.27
CA ALA A 505 1.59 1.94 3.35
C ALA A 505 0.40 1.09 2.86
N ALA A 506 -0.36 1.61 1.90
CA ALA A 506 -1.53 0.96 1.32
C ALA A 506 -1.14 -0.34 0.60
N ARG A 507 -0.05 -0.33 -0.19
CA ARG A 507 0.45 -1.53 -0.88
C ARG A 507 1.27 -2.48 -0.02
N THR A 508 1.61 -2.10 1.21
CA THR A 508 2.40 -2.95 2.11
C THR A 508 1.43 -3.71 3.01
N PRO A 509 1.45 -5.05 3.06
CA PRO A 509 0.57 -5.80 3.95
C PRO A 509 0.83 -5.45 5.41
N TYR A 510 -0.07 -5.83 6.32
CA TYR A 510 0.16 -5.59 7.74
C TYR A 510 1.43 -6.34 8.21
N PRO A 511 2.33 -5.71 8.98
CA PRO A 511 3.53 -6.37 9.47
C PRO A 511 3.14 -7.40 10.56
N ARG A 512 2.84 -8.64 10.16
CA ARG A 512 2.59 -9.71 11.12
C ARG A 512 3.91 -10.15 11.74
N LEU A 513 4.08 -9.83 13.03
CA LEU A 513 5.27 -10.20 13.78
C LEU A 513 5.28 -11.68 14.18
N ARG A 514 4.11 -12.33 14.22
CA ARG A 514 3.95 -13.79 14.28
C ARG A 514 2.93 -14.23 13.21
N GLY A 515 3.20 -15.34 12.55
CA GLY A 515 2.36 -15.99 11.54
C GLY A 515 2.70 -17.47 11.45
N ALA A 516 2.16 -18.17 10.45
CA ALA A 516 2.35 -19.62 10.24
C ALA A 516 3.83 -20.07 10.09
N ASN A 517 4.74 -19.11 9.91
CA ASN A 517 6.18 -19.30 9.82
C ASN A 517 6.92 -19.20 11.17
N ASN A 518 6.21 -18.97 12.29
CA ASN A 518 6.83 -18.56 13.54
C ASN A 518 6.60 -19.55 14.70
N LEU A 519 7.68 -20.29 15.01
CA LEU A 519 8.06 -20.85 16.31
C LEU A 519 7.06 -21.85 16.92
N VAL A 520 7.22 -23.12 16.53
CA VAL A 520 6.72 -24.28 17.27
C VAL A 520 7.42 -24.35 18.63
N VAL A 521 6.65 -24.56 19.70
CA VAL A 521 7.23 -24.75 21.03
C VAL A 521 8.20 -25.94 20.99
N PRO A 522 9.47 -25.76 21.40
CA PRO A 522 10.43 -26.84 21.42
C PRO A 522 9.93 -28.06 22.20
N ASN A 523 10.11 -29.27 21.65
CA ASN A 523 9.61 -30.52 22.25
C ASN A 523 10.12 -30.74 23.69
N ASN A 524 11.32 -30.24 24.02
CA ASN A 524 11.90 -30.30 25.36
C ASN A 524 11.20 -29.38 26.39
N LYS A 525 10.42 -28.41 25.93
CA LYS A 525 9.65 -27.45 26.74
C LYS A 525 8.16 -27.81 26.80
N LEU A 526 7.70 -28.81 26.05
CA LEU A 526 6.33 -29.32 26.17
C LEU A 526 6.16 -30.09 27.49
N PRO A 527 4.94 -30.11 28.08
CA PRO A 527 4.66 -30.94 29.24
C PRO A 527 4.98 -32.40 28.92
N LYS A 528 5.94 -32.97 29.64
CA LYS A 528 6.28 -34.39 29.46
C LYS A 528 5.08 -35.22 29.88
N THR A 529 4.56 -36.04 28.96
CA THR A 529 3.47 -36.97 29.28
C THR A 529 3.97 -37.97 30.33
N GLU A 530 3.31 -38.06 31.48
CA GLU A 530 3.64 -39.07 32.48
C GLU A 530 3.43 -40.46 31.89
N LYS A 531 4.50 -41.24 31.79
CA LYS A 531 4.41 -42.65 31.42
C LYS A 531 4.16 -43.45 32.69
N THR A 532 3.07 -44.22 32.70
CA THR A 532 2.79 -45.18 33.78
C THR A 532 3.50 -46.48 33.47
N TYR A 533 4.42 -46.89 34.35
CA TYR A 533 5.11 -48.17 34.28
C TYR A 533 4.51 -49.12 35.33
N VAL A 534 4.46 -50.41 34.98
CA VAL A 534 3.95 -51.47 35.85
C VAL A 534 5.07 -52.51 36.00
N CYS A 535 5.60 -52.70 37.22
CA CYS A 535 6.49 -53.83 37.49
C CYS A 535 5.63 -55.02 37.95
N SER A 536 5.62 -56.13 37.21
CA SER A 536 4.98 -57.38 37.64
C SER A 536 6.00 -58.53 37.68
N THR A 537 5.77 -59.47 38.60
CA THR A 537 6.54 -60.72 38.71
C THR A 537 5.67 -61.87 38.20
N SER A 538 6.06 -62.52 37.10
CA SER A 538 5.47 -63.83 36.75
C SER A 538 6.42 -64.93 37.22
N GLY A 539 5.86 -66.01 37.77
CA GLY A 539 6.61 -67.18 38.25
C GLY A 539 7.74 -67.58 37.30
N ASN A 540 8.93 -67.75 37.87
CA ASN A 540 10.26 -67.91 37.25
C ASN A 540 10.94 -66.60 36.79
N TYR A 541 11.46 -65.84 37.77
CA TYR A 541 12.63 -64.92 37.70
C TYR A 541 12.89 -64.12 36.40
N ARG A 542 11.85 -63.67 35.69
CA ARG A 542 12.00 -62.69 34.59
C ARG A 542 11.12 -61.48 34.85
N LYS A 543 11.76 -60.31 34.89
CA LYS A 543 11.10 -59.00 34.97
C LYS A 543 10.70 -58.60 33.55
N TYR A 544 9.42 -58.35 33.30
CA TYR A 544 8.93 -57.85 32.01
C TYR A 544 8.57 -56.36 32.13
N TYR A 545 8.90 -55.62 31.07
CA TYR A 545 8.53 -54.22 30.89
C TYR A 545 7.31 -54.15 29.97
N GLN A 546 6.24 -53.45 30.36
CA GLN A 546 5.16 -53.08 29.45
C GLN A 546 4.81 -51.60 29.61
N THR A 547 4.83 -50.89 28.49
CA THR A 547 4.33 -49.52 28.35
C THR A 547 2.92 -49.57 27.75
N GLY A 548 1.90 -49.19 28.53
CA GLY A 548 0.58 -48.79 28.05
C GLY A 548 -0.43 -49.90 27.66
N ASN A 549 -1.57 -49.86 28.36
CA ASN A 549 -2.95 -50.16 27.90
C ASN A 549 -3.26 -51.41 27.04
N SER A 550 -2.51 -52.50 27.15
CA SER A 550 -2.91 -53.78 26.55
C SER A 550 -3.72 -54.63 27.53
N MET A 551 -5.01 -54.74 27.27
CA MET A 551 -5.90 -55.76 27.83
C MET A 551 -5.30 -57.15 27.62
N GLY A 552 -5.24 -57.96 28.67
CA GLY A 552 -5.18 -59.42 28.53
C GLY A 552 -4.10 -60.15 29.32
N VAL A 553 -3.94 -59.92 30.63
CA VAL A 553 -3.48 -60.99 31.54
C VAL A 553 -4.18 -60.83 32.89
N SER A 554 -4.96 -61.85 33.25
CA SER A 554 -5.64 -62.01 34.54
C SER A 554 -4.64 -62.27 35.67
N ASN A 555 -4.89 -61.65 36.83
CA ASN A 555 -4.12 -61.67 38.09
C ASN A 555 -2.84 -60.82 38.13
N ILE A 556 -3.05 -59.52 38.35
CA ILE A 556 -2.00 -58.62 38.85
C ILE A 556 -2.56 -57.86 40.06
N ALA A 557 -2.67 -58.55 41.19
CA ALA A 557 -2.94 -57.91 42.49
C ALA A 557 -1.66 -57.33 43.11
N ASP A 558 -0.48 -57.78 42.66
CA ASP A 558 0.83 -57.48 43.29
C ASP A 558 1.74 -56.54 42.47
N ALA A 559 1.23 -55.83 41.44
CA ALA A 559 2.09 -54.90 40.70
C ALA A 559 2.10 -53.50 41.30
N THR A 560 3.31 -52.99 41.55
CA THR A 560 3.54 -51.58 41.85
C THR A 560 3.45 -50.77 40.56
N ARG A 561 2.49 -49.83 40.51
CA ARG A 561 2.37 -48.83 39.45
C ARG A 561 3.17 -47.60 39.85
N PHE A 562 3.86 -46.98 38.90
CA PHE A 562 4.48 -45.69 39.12
C PHE A 562 4.45 -44.84 37.86
N GLN A 563 4.30 -43.53 38.05
CA GLN A 563 4.30 -42.52 37.00
C GLN A 563 5.68 -41.85 36.99
N THR A 564 6.28 -41.73 35.81
CA THR A 564 7.51 -40.96 35.64
C THR A 564 7.53 -40.24 34.29
N THR A 565 8.22 -39.11 34.27
CA THR A 565 8.49 -38.31 33.07
C THR A 565 9.78 -38.73 32.36
N SER A 566 10.50 -39.73 32.89
CA SER A 566 11.70 -40.32 32.25
C SER A 566 11.33 -41.30 31.13
N ASN A 567 12.14 -41.32 30.07
CA ASN A 567 12.02 -42.25 28.95
C ASN A 567 12.61 -43.64 29.27
N THR A 568 13.29 -43.77 30.39
CA THR A 568 13.90 -45.00 30.89
C THR A 568 13.45 -45.25 32.31
N GLY A 569 12.87 -46.42 32.55
CA GLY A 569 12.55 -46.91 33.89
C GLY A 569 13.13 -48.32 34.05
N SER A 570 13.88 -48.54 35.12
CA SER A 570 14.41 -49.87 35.48
C SER A 570 13.72 -50.34 36.75
N CYS A 571 13.20 -51.57 36.77
CA CYS A 571 12.78 -52.21 38.01
C CYS A 571 14.04 -52.75 38.75
N SER A 572 14.95 -51.88 39.22
CA SER A 572 16.07 -52.30 40.07
C SER A 572 15.66 -52.21 41.54
N GLY A 573 15.47 -53.38 42.13
CA GLY A 573 15.10 -53.60 43.51
C GLY A 573 15.21 -55.09 43.80
N LYS A 574 15.71 -55.43 45.00
CA LYS A 574 15.91 -56.81 45.44
C LYS A 574 14.60 -57.59 45.41
N LEU A 575 14.73 -58.89 45.16
CA LEU A 575 13.67 -59.87 44.99
C LEU A 575 12.54 -59.72 46.03
N ALA A 576 11.30 -59.61 45.56
CA ALA A 576 10.14 -59.92 46.37
C ALA A 576 10.11 -61.44 46.57
N GLY A 577 10.30 -61.88 47.83
CA GLY A 577 9.90 -63.21 48.28
C GLY A 577 11.00 -64.16 48.75
N SER A 578 11.45 -63.98 50.00
CA SER A 578 11.34 -65.05 51.02
C SER A 578 11.38 -64.41 52.41
N SER A 579 10.25 -64.49 53.13
CA SER A 579 10.04 -64.14 54.54
C SER A 579 10.50 -62.73 55.00
N GLY A 580 9.55 -61.79 55.01
CA GLY A 580 9.48 -60.75 56.05
C GLY A 580 10.34 -59.49 55.92
N GLN A 581 10.60 -58.95 54.72
CA GLN A 581 11.18 -57.61 54.57
C GLN A 581 10.36 -56.71 53.64
N ASP A 582 10.29 -55.43 54.02
CA ASP A 582 9.50 -54.38 53.40
C ASP A 582 9.82 -54.15 51.92
N ALA A 583 8.80 -53.76 51.16
CA ALA A 583 8.92 -53.40 49.75
C ALA A 583 9.83 -52.17 49.57
N THR A 584 10.94 -52.32 48.86
CA THR A 584 11.84 -51.19 48.54
C THR A 584 11.31 -50.36 47.36
N SER A 585 11.36 -49.03 47.51
CA SER A 585 11.07 -48.06 46.45
C SER A 585 11.97 -48.23 45.21
N PRO A 586 11.46 -47.97 43.99
CA PRO A 586 12.26 -48.07 42.76
C PRO A 586 13.34 -47.00 42.66
N GLU A 587 14.49 -47.34 42.07
CA GLU A 587 15.53 -46.39 41.66
C GLU A 587 15.33 -45.98 40.18
N PHE A 588 15.32 -44.67 39.92
CA PHE A 588 15.27 -44.10 38.57
C PHE A 588 16.70 -43.88 38.06
N ILE A 589 16.97 -44.23 36.80
CA ILE A 589 18.21 -43.89 36.08
C ILE A 589 17.94 -42.70 35.17
#